data_AF-A0A8T4CGS4-F1
#
_entry.id   AF-A0A8T4CGS4-F1
#
_cell.length_a   1.000
_cell.length_b   1.000
_cell.length_c   1.000
_cell.angle_alpha   90.00
_cell.angle_beta   90.00
_cell.angle_gamma   90.00
#
_symmetry.space_group_name_H-M   'P 1'
#
loop_
_entity.id
_entity.type
_entity.pdbx_description
1 polymer ?
#
loop_
_entity_poly.entity_id
_entity_poly.type
_entity_poly.pdbx_seq_one_letter_code
_entity_poly.pdbx_strand_id
1 'polypeptide(L)' 'MCKARVALRCPNCKRQLEVTRPDSLHPLYSLEKPRESEVEGNVLDQVYECKNPECKTKTTVYWYEAKLFLDRE' A
#
# COMPACT_ATOMS: atom_id res chain seq x y z
N MET A 1 2.10 6.30 -19.54
CA MET A 1 1.37 6.28 -18.24
C MET A 1 2.40 6.25 -17.12
N CYS A 2 2.60 7.36 -16.41
CA CYS A 2 3.54 7.43 -15.29
C CYS A 2 2.93 6.71 -14.08
N LYS A 3 3.40 5.50 -13.76
CA LYS A 3 3.02 4.82 -12.51
C LYS A 3 3.61 5.63 -11.34
N ALA A 4 2.76 6.11 -10.44
CA ALA A 4 3.22 6.85 -9.27
C ALA A 4 4.06 5.92 -8.39
N ARG A 5 5.30 6.34 -8.07
CA ARG A 5 6.16 5.65 -7.11
C ARG A 5 5.91 6.24 -5.73
N VAL A 6 5.77 5.37 -4.75
CA VAL A 6 5.62 5.74 -3.35
C VAL A 6 6.84 5.22 -2.60
N ALA A 7 7.45 6.09 -1.79
CA ALA A 7 8.54 5.71 -0.91
C ALA A 7 7.95 5.28 0.44
N LEU A 8 7.97 3.97 0.71
CA LEU A 8 7.64 3.40 2.02
C LEU A 8 8.92 3.10 2.80
N ARG A 9 8.78 2.79 4.08
CA ARG A 9 9.88 2.26 4.88
C ARG A 9 9.64 0.79 5.14
N CYS A 10 10.67 -0.03 4.95
CA CYS A 10 10.62 -1.44 5.33
C CYS A 10 10.33 -1.52 6.85
N PRO A 11 9.33 -2.30 7.29
CA PRO A 11 8.96 -2.37 8.69
C PRO A 11 10.10 -2.88 9.57
N ASN A 12 10.96 -3.76 9.03
CA ASN A 12 12.08 -4.39 9.72
C ASN A 12 13.33 -3.49 9.75
N CYS A 13 13.96 -3.21 8.59
CA CYS A 13 15.22 -2.46 8.55
C CYS A 13 15.07 -0.93 8.38
N LYS A 14 13.84 -0.41 8.33
CA LYS A 14 13.49 1.02 8.12
C LYS A 14 14.04 1.68 6.86
N ARG A 15 14.77 0.97 6.01
CA ARG A 15 15.26 1.46 4.72
C ARG A 15 14.10 1.76 3.77
N GLN A 16 14.36 2.67 2.84
CA GLN A 16 13.41 3.04 1.80
C GLN A 16 13.06 1.83 0.92
N LEU A 17 11.77 1.59 0.78
CA LEU A 17 11.15 0.62 -0.10
C LEU A 17 10.38 1.41 -1.15
N GLU A 18 10.89 1.44 -2.38
CA GLU A 18 10.14 2.02 -3.50
C GLU A 18 9.07 1.03 -3.95
N VAL A 19 7.81 1.42 -3.77
CA VAL A 19 6.65 0.65 -4.25
C VAL A 19 5.98 1.41 -5.38
N THR A 20 5.34 0.67 -6.29
CA THR A 20 4.70 1.26 -7.46
C THR A 20 3.21 1.04 -7.36
N ARG A 21 2.43 2.12 -7.45
CA ARG A 21 0.98 2.02 -7.42
C ARG A 21 0.50 1.12 -8.58
N PRO A 22 -0.41 0.14 -8.35
CA PRO A 22 -0.88 -0.76 -9.38
C PRO A 22 -1.65 -0.03 -10.49
N ASP A 23 -2.57 0.85 -10.11
CA ASP A 23 -3.48 1.56 -11.00
C ASP A 23 -3.94 2.89 -10.37
N SER A 24 -4.81 3.64 -11.05
CA SER A 24 -5.29 4.93 -10.54
C SER A 24 -6.56 4.85 -9.67
N LEU A 25 -7.25 3.70 -9.66
CA LEU A 25 -8.48 3.47 -8.89
C LEU A 25 -8.17 3.16 -7.42
N HIS A 26 -6.97 2.66 -7.10
CA HIS A 26 -6.54 2.40 -5.73
C HIS A 26 -5.46 3.42 -5.29
N PRO A 27 -5.83 4.69 -5.03
CA PRO A 27 -4.88 5.76 -4.73
C PRO A 27 -4.27 5.65 -3.33
N LEU A 28 -4.95 4.99 -2.39
CA LEU A 28 -4.50 4.83 -1.02
C LEU A 28 -3.77 3.50 -0.84
N TYR A 29 -2.93 3.46 0.19
CA TYR A 29 -2.21 2.25 0.56
C TYR A 29 -2.12 2.09 2.08
N SER A 30 -2.00 0.85 2.53
CA SER A 30 -1.67 0.50 3.91
C SER A 30 -0.74 -0.71 3.96
N LEU A 31 0.07 -0.81 5.02
CA LEU A 31 0.89 -1.99 5.31
C LEU A 31 0.10 -3.06 6.08
N GLU A 32 -1.07 -2.69 6.59
CA GLU A 32 -2.00 -3.57 7.27
C GLU A 32 -3.25 -3.75 6.41
N LYS A 33 -3.86 -4.94 6.47
CA LYS A 33 -5.05 -5.22 5.66
C LYS A 33 -6.20 -4.31 6.13
N PRO A 34 -6.73 -3.42 5.27
CA PRO A 34 -7.82 -2.53 5.65
C PRO A 34 -9.10 -3.33 5.90
N ARG A 35 -10.01 -2.80 6.74
CA ARG A 35 -11.30 -3.45 6.98
C ARG A 35 -12.24 -3.21 5.80
N GLU A 36 -13.15 -4.14 5.53
CA GLU A 36 -14.15 -4.00 4.46
C GLU A 36 -15.09 -2.79 4.66
N SER A 37 -15.24 -2.34 5.91
CA SER A 37 -15.96 -1.11 6.25
C SER A 37 -15.25 0.16 5.77
N GLU A 38 -13.91 0.15 5.66
CA GLU A 38 -13.10 1.32 5.32
C GLU A 38 -12.83 1.44 3.82
N VAL A 39 -13.07 0.37 3.06
CA VAL A 39 -12.73 0.28 1.63
C VAL A 39 -13.97 0.38 0.76
N GLU A 40 -13.85 1.17 -0.30
CA GLU A 40 -14.77 1.19 -1.43
C GLU A 40 -14.26 0.21 -2.50
N GLY A 41 -15.06 -0.80 -2.83
CA GLY A 41 -14.68 -1.80 -3.82
C GLY A 41 -13.65 -2.83 -3.35
N ASN A 42 -12.68 -3.14 -4.21
CA ASN A 42 -11.72 -4.21 -4.00
C ASN A 42 -10.41 -3.69 -3.38
N VAL A 43 -9.69 -4.58 -2.70
CA VAL A 43 -8.33 -4.33 -2.20
C VAL A 43 -7.35 -5.10 -3.08
N LEU A 44 -6.30 -4.44 -3.54
CA LEU A 44 -5.20 -5.09 -4.24
C LEU A 44 -4.01 -5.31 -3.30
N ASP A 45 -3.63 -6.55 -3.07
CA ASP A 45 -2.39 -6.86 -2.37
C ASP A 45 -1.19 -6.88 -3.34
N GLN A 46 -0.09 -6.29 -2.91
CA GLN A 46 1.19 -6.36 -3.61
C GLN A 46 2.30 -6.69 -2.62
N VAL A 47 2.99 -7.80 -2.87
CA VAL A 47 4.13 -8.21 -2.05
C VAL A 47 5.41 -7.59 -2.59
N TYR A 48 6.07 -6.81 -1.74
CA TYR A 48 7.35 -6.21 -2.02
C TYR A 48 8.43 -6.83 -1.15
N GLU A 49 9.54 -7.23 -1.77
CA GLU A 49 10.70 -7.71 -1.04
C GLU A 49 11.69 -6.55 -0.83
N CYS A 50 12.14 -6.39 0.42
CA CYS A 50 13.17 -5.41 0.72
C CYS A 50 14.47 -5.78 0.00
N LYS A 51 14.98 -4.86 -0.84
CA LYS A 51 16.25 -5.01 -1.56
C LYS A 51 17.50 -5.05 -0.67
N ASN A 52 17.35 -4.86 0.64
CA ASN A 52 18.47 -4.97 1.56
C ASN A 52 18.86 -6.45 1.74
N PRO A 53 20.08 -6.87 1.35
CA PRO A 53 20.49 -8.28 1.39
C PRO A 53 20.47 -8.89 2.79
N GLU A 54 20.59 -8.07 3.84
CA GLU A 54 20.53 -8.50 5.24
C GLU A 54 19.10 -8.65 5.78
N CYS A 55 18.14 -7.95 5.18
CA CYS A 55 16.76 -7.93 5.65
C CYS A 55 15.91 -8.97 4.93
N LYS A 56 15.94 -8.96 3.59
CA LYS A 56 15.14 -9.79 2.66
C LYS A 56 13.68 -10.01 3.09
N THR A 57 13.13 -9.06 3.84
CA THR A 57 11.80 -9.18 4.42
C THR A 57 10.79 -8.82 3.36
N LYS A 58 9.76 -9.66 3.24
CA LYS A 58 8.61 -9.41 2.37
C LYS A 58 7.59 -8.56 3.14
N THR A 59 7.07 -7.53 2.48
CA THR A 59 6.07 -6.62 3.03
C THR A 59 4.93 -6.52 2.04
N THR A 60 3.73 -6.80 2.51
CA THR A 60 2.52 -6.66 1.70
C THR A 60 2.04 -5.22 1.81
N VAL A 61 1.78 -4.60 0.67
CA VAL A 61 1.15 -3.29 0.55
C VAL A 61 -0.24 -3.52 0.00
N TYR A 62 -1.25 -3.10 0.74
CA TYR A 62 -2.65 -3.16 0.35
C TYR A 62 -3.02 -1.83 -0.28
N TRP A 63 -3.40 -1.83 -1.55
CA TRP A 63 -3.88 -0.66 -2.26
C TRP A 63 -5.41 -0.69 -2.29
N TYR A 64 -6.03 0.44 -1.97
CA TYR A 64 -7.48 0.54 -1.87
C TYR A 64 -7.99 1.94 -2.19
N GLU A 65 -9.29 2.06 -2.42
CA GLU A 65 -10.05 3.29 -2.37
C GLU A 65 -10.75 3.36 -1.01
N ALA A 66 -10.68 4.49 -0.30
CA ALA A 66 -11.39 4.60 0.97
C ALA A 66 -12.87 4.86 0.70
N LYS A 67 -13.76 4.20 1.43
CA LYS A 67 -15.14 4.67 1.56
C LYS A 67 -15.08 6.06 2.15
N LEU A 68 -15.49 7.06 1.38
CA LEU A 68 -15.79 8.36 1.92
C LEU A 68 -16.97 8.15 2.87
N PHE A 69 -16.69 7.96 4.15
CA PHE A 69 -17.67 8.23 5.18
C PHE A 69 -17.92 9.73 5.08
N LEU A 70 -18.90 10.09 4.26
CA LEU A 70 -19.58 11.36 4.37
C LEU A 70 -20.20 11.35 5.77
N ASP A 71 -19.42 11.78 6.76
CA ASP A 71 -19.91 12.30 8.01
C ASP A 71 -20.70 13.55 7.61
N ARG A 72 -21.96 13.32 7.26
CA ARG A 72 -22.91 14.36 6.94
C ARG A 72 -23.48 14.78 8.29
N GLU A 73 -22.78 15.72 8.92
CA GLU A 73 -23.26 16.51 10.06
C GLU A 73 -24.69 17.04 9.82
#